data_AF-A0A954WN01-F1
#
_entry.id   AF-A0A954WN01-F1
#
_cell.length_a   1.000
_cell.length_b   1.000
_cell.length_c   1.000
_cell.angle_alpha   90.00
_cell.angle_beta   90.00
_cell.angle_gamma   90.00
#
_symmetry.space_group_name_H-M   'P 1'
#
loop_
_entity.id
_entity.type
_entity.pdbx_description
1 polymer ?
#
loop_
_entity_poly.entity_id
_entity_poly.type
_entity_poly.pdbx_seq_one_letter_code
_entity_poly.pdbx_strand_id
1 'polypeptide(L)'
;MTVIADDADVVYLNGKQIATVNMPTEFDHANFAAGVNVEPIETMLFWVPGNLFVRGENAFAVEIRQSSADSSETRFDFELESLKAKVERQQVEATLSKHGRSLPKSVELP
;
A
#
# COMPACT_ATOMS: atom_id res chain seq x y z
N MET A 1 -3.55 -0.93 -1.75
CA MET A 1 -2.80 -2.19 -1.64
C MET A 1 -3.39 -2.92 -0.46
N THR A 2 -3.82 -4.16 -0.64
CA THR A 2 -4.26 -5.04 0.44
C THR A 2 -3.29 -6.19 0.58
N VAL A 3 -3.04 -6.61 1.82
CA VAL A 3 -2.15 -7.72 2.15
C VAL A 3 -2.79 -8.59 3.23
N ILE A 4 -2.66 -9.90 3.07
CA ILE A 4 -2.93 -10.89 4.11
C ILE A 4 -1.63 -11.67 4.30
N ALA A 5 -1.16 -11.81 5.53
CA ALA A 5 0.05 -12.58 5.83
C ALA A 5 -0.05 -13.26 7.20
N ASP A 6 0.54 -14.45 7.30
CA ASP A 6 0.66 -15.20 8.54
C ASP A 6 2.14 -15.43 8.85
N ASP A 7 2.72 -14.95 9.96
CA ASP A 7 2.13 -14.14 11.03
C ASP A 7 2.31 -12.62 10.82
N ALA A 8 3.29 -12.23 10.01
CA ALA A 8 3.66 -10.84 9.76
C ALA A 8 4.21 -10.68 8.35
N ASP A 9 4.09 -9.46 7.83
CA ASP A 9 4.71 -9.05 6.57
C ASP A 9 5.49 -7.75 6.69
N VAL A 10 6.52 -7.65 5.85
CA VAL A 10 7.23 -6.40 5.55
C VAL A 10 7.22 -6.22 4.04
N VAL A 11 6.61 -5.13 3.55
CA VAL A 11 6.48 -4.86 2.12
C VAL A 11 7.44 -3.77 1.70
N TYR A 12 8.15 -4.02 0.61
CA TYR A 12 9.07 -3.10 -0.03
C TYR A 12 8.60 -2.78 -1.44
N LEU A 13 8.79 -1.54 -1.85
CA LEU A 13 8.64 -1.06 -3.22
C LEU A 13 9.97 -0.47 -3.67
N ASN A 14 10.55 -1.03 -4.73
CA ASN A 14 11.84 -0.60 -5.29
C ASN A 14 12.95 -0.55 -4.22
N GLY A 15 12.95 -1.51 -3.29
CA GLY A 15 13.92 -1.60 -2.19
C GLY A 15 13.64 -0.71 -0.98
N LYS A 16 12.57 0.11 -1.01
CA LYS A 16 12.14 0.93 0.13
C LYS A 16 11.01 0.24 0.87
N GLN A 17 11.12 0.08 2.19
CA GLN A 17 10.02 -0.40 3.03
C GLN A 17 8.85 0.60 3.01
N ILE A 18 7.64 0.12 2.72
CA ILE A 18 6.42 0.93 2.60
C ILE A 18 5.30 0.51 3.54
N ALA A 19 5.33 -0.73 4.04
CA ALA A 19 4.35 -1.25 4.98
C ALA A 19 4.97 -2.34 5.85
N THR A 20 4.46 -2.47 7.07
CA THR A 20 4.74 -3.60 7.96
C THR A 20 3.53 -3.87 8.83
N VAL A 21 3.26 -5.15 9.08
CA VAL A 21 2.21 -5.63 9.97
C VAL A 21 2.84 -6.59 10.98
N ASN A 22 2.42 -6.48 12.24
CA ASN A 22 2.77 -7.43 13.29
C ASN A 22 4.30 -7.69 13.44
N MET A 23 5.12 -6.66 13.21
CA MET A 23 6.56 -6.65 13.53
C MET A 23 6.85 -5.74 14.73
N PRO A 24 7.92 -5.99 15.50
CA PRO A 24 8.41 -5.04 16.50
C PRO A 24 8.69 -3.66 15.88
N THR A 25 8.74 -2.60 16.69
CA THR A 25 9.03 -1.24 16.18
C THR A 25 10.41 -1.14 15.54
N GLU A 26 11.40 -1.77 16.18
CA GLU A 26 12.76 -1.90 15.68
C GLU A 26 13.02 -3.38 15.46
N PHE A 27 13.40 -3.76 14.25
CA PHE A 27 13.65 -5.14 13.89
C PHE A 27 14.72 -5.25 12.81
N ASP A 28 15.38 -6.41 12.76
CA ASP A 28 16.25 -6.82 11.68
C ASP A 28 15.72 -8.11 11.03
N HIS A 29 16.53 -8.67 10.13
CA HIS A 29 16.17 -9.85 9.36
C HIS A 29 16.05 -11.14 10.19
N ALA A 30 16.46 -11.14 11.47
CA ALA A 30 16.42 -12.30 12.36
C ALA A 30 15.22 -12.27 13.32
N ASN A 31 14.46 -11.18 13.38
CA ASN A 31 13.28 -11.10 14.24
C ASN A 31 12.12 -11.97 13.71
N PHE A 32 11.45 -12.63 14.64
CA PHE A 32 10.12 -13.21 14.44
C PHE A 32 9.04 -12.12 14.43
N ALA A 33 7.82 -12.50 14.02
CA ALA A 33 6.64 -11.67 14.22
C ALA A 33 6.46 -11.29 15.70
N ALA A 34 5.85 -10.13 15.96
CA ALA A 34 5.58 -9.63 17.31
C ALA A 34 4.51 -10.45 18.06
N GLY A 35 3.71 -11.23 17.34
CA GLY A 35 2.68 -12.12 17.88
C GLY A 35 2.19 -13.09 16.83
N VAL A 36 1.26 -13.96 17.24
CA VAL A 36 0.59 -14.93 16.36
C VAL A 36 -0.68 -14.31 15.79
N ASN A 37 -0.96 -14.50 14.50
CA ASN A 37 -2.27 -14.15 13.95
C ASN A 37 -3.30 -15.23 14.30
N VAL A 38 -4.52 -14.83 14.66
CA VAL A 38 -5.62 -15.75 14.97
C VAL A 38 -6.59 -15.77 13.80
N GLU A 39 -7.01 -16.96 13.40
CA GLU A 39 -7.98 -17.12 12.30
C GLU A 39 -9.34 -16.47 12.60
N PRO A 40 -9.96 -15.80 11.62
CA PRO A 40 -9.46 -15.53 10.27
C PRO A 40 -8.39 -14.41 10.26
N ILE A 41 -7.32 -14.61 9.48
CA ILE A 41 -6.28 -13.57 9.30
C ILE A 41 -6.90 -12.32 8.65
N GLU A 42 -6.70 -11.16 9.27
CA GLU A 42 -7.26 -9.90 8.79
C GLU A 42 -6.58 -9.40 7.51
N THR A 43 -7.37 -8.79 6.61
CA THR A 43 -6.85 -8.08 5.44
C THR A 43 -6.42 -6.67 5.83
N MET A 44 -5.16 -6.35 5.59
CA MET A 44 -4.57 -5.05 5.89
C MET A 44 -4.57 -4.15 4.65
N LEU A 45 -5.11 -2.94 4.79
CA LEU A 45 -5.19 -1.94 3.71
C LEU A 45 -4.12 -0.84 3.89
N PHE A 46 -3.32 -0.63 2.84
CA PHE A 46 -2.33 0.43 2.77
C PHE A 46 -2.54 1.35 1.57
N TRP A 47 -2.44 2.66 1.83
CA TRP A 47 -2.31 3.69 0.79
C TRP A 47 -0.86 3.80 0.36
N VAL A 48 -0.58 3.50 -0.91
CA VAL A 48 0.76 3.65 -1.48
C VAL A 48 0.80 4.95 -2.28
N PRO A 49 1.55 5.97 -1.81
CA PRO A 49 1.69 7.23 -2.54
C PRO A 49 2.28 7.02 -3.94
N GLY A 50 1.65 7.63 -4.96
CA GLY A 50 2.07 7.48 -6.36
C GLY A 50 3.50 7.94 -6.64
N ASN A 51 4.05 8.85 -5.82
CA ASN A 51 5.43 9.33 -5.94
C ASN A 51 6.50 8.31 -5.49
N LEU A 52 6.10 7.17 -4.93
CA LEU A 52 7.03 6.06 -4.64
C LEU A 52 7.28 5.17 -5.88
N PHE A 53 6.42 5.28 -6.89
CA PHE A 53 6.57 4.55 -8.15
C PHE A 53 7.50 5.32 -9.10
N VAL A 54 8.27 4.57 -9.87
CA VAL A 54 9.08 5.09 -10.97
C VAL A 54 8.39 4.84 -12.31
N ARG A 55 8.77 5.62 -13.33
CA ARG A 55 8.30 5.37 -14.69
C ARG A 55 8.87 4.03 -15.19
N GLY A 56 7.99 3.14 -15.63
CA GLY A 56 8.35 1.82 -16.13
C GLY A 56 8.18 0.76 -15.05
N GLU A 57 9.15 -0.14 -14.94
CA GLU A 57 9.09 -1.29 -14.04
C GLU A 57 9.18 -0.85 -12.57
N ASN A 58 8.33 -1.45 -11.74
CA ASN A 58 8.36 -1.31 -10.30
C ASN A 58 8.35 -2.71 -9.68
N ALA A 59 9.21 -2.93 -8.69
CA ALA A 59 9.33 -4.22 -8.03
C ALA A 59 8.77 -4.13 -6.60
N PHE A 60 7.82 -5.00 -6.30
CA PHE A 60 7.40 -5.27 -4.92
C PHE A 60 8.16 -6.50 -4.40
N ALA A 61 8.62 -6.40 -3.15
CA ALA A 61 9.13 -7.55 -2.40
C ALA A 61 8.38 -7.63 -1.07
N VAL A 62 8.07 -8.84 -0.62
CA VAL A 62 7.40 -9.09 0.66
C VAL A 62 8.21 -10.12 1.43
N GLU A 63 8.51 -9.80 2.69
CA GLU A 63 9.08 -10.73 3.66
C GLU A 63 7.97 -11.22 4.57
N ILE A 64 7.76 -12.53 4.64
CA ILE A 64 6.83 -13.15 5.58
C ILE A 64 7.62 -13.62 6.80
N ARG A 65 7.14 -13.30 8.00
CA ARG A 65 7.76 -13.70 9.27
C ARG A 65 6.76 -14.52 10.08
N GLN A 66 7.21 -15.68 10.54
CA GLN A 66 6.49 -16.49 11.51
C GLN A 66 6.73 -15.95 12.93
N SER A 67 5.84 -16.24 13.85
CA SER A 67 5.95 -15.91 15.28
C SER A 67 6.89 -16.86 16.03
N SER A 68 7.16 -18.04 15.47
CA SER A 68 8.08 -19.03 16.02
C SER A 68 8.78 -19.87 14.94
N ALA A 69 9.90 -20.50 15.30
CA ALA A 69 10.71 -21.31 14.38
C ALA A 69 10.07 -22.67 14.02
N ASP A 70 9.13 -23.14 14.83
CA ASP A 70 8.42 -24.41 14.68
C ASP A 70 7.09 -24.27 13.94
N SER A 71 6.69 -23.06 13.54
CA SER A 71 5.54 -22.88 12.67
C SER A 71 5.80 -23.43 11.27
N SER A 72 4.84 -24.19 10.75
CA SER A 72 4.92 -24.87 9.45
C SER A 72 3.93 -24.35 8.41
N GLU A 73 2.98 -23.51 8.81
CA GLU A 73 2.00 -22.93 7.90
C GLU A 73 2.46 -21.56 7.40
N THR A 74 2.13 -21.23 6.16
CA THR A 74 2.40 -19.91 5.59
C THR A 74 1.27 -19.56 4.65
N ARG A 75 0.71 -18.37 4.83
CA ARG A 75 -0.35 -17.82 3.97
C ARG A 75 0.01 -16.41 3.59
N PHE A 76 -0.26 -16.09 2.32
CA PHE A 76 0.01 -14.79 1.76
C PHE A 76 -0.96 -14.51 0.62
N ASP A 77 -1.54 -13.31 0.66
CA ASP A 77 -2.28 -12.72 -0.45
C ASP A 77 -1.91 -11.26 -0.59
N PHE A 78 -1.88 -10.77 -1.82
CA PHE A 78 -1.49 -9.41 -2.15
C PHE A 78 -2.29 -8.90 -3.34
N GLU A 79 -2.86 -7.72 -3.17
CA GLU A 79 -3.54 -7.02 -4.25
C GLU A 79 -3.13 -5.55 -4.28
N LEU A 80 -2.89 -5.05 -5.51
CA LEU A 80 -2.61 -3.65 -5.77
C LEU A 80 -3.63 -3.10 -6.75
N GLU A 81 -4.53 -2.26 -6.23
CA GLU A 81 -5.44 -1.47 -7.05
C GLU A 81 -4.97 -0.01 -7.13
N SER A 82 -5.00 0.55 -8.34
CA SER A 82 -4.81 1.98 -8.54
C SER A 82 -6.12 2.72 -8.34
N LEU A 83 -6.16 3.69 -7.43
CA LEU A 83 -7.26 4.64 -7.41
C LEU A 83 -7.05 5.69 -8.48
N LYS A 84 -8.00 5.80 -9.42
CA LYS A 84 -8.14 7.03 -10.19
C LYS A 84 -8.72 8.10 -9.28
N ALA A 85 -7.89 9.05 -8.84
CA ALA A 85 -8.42 10.30 -8.33
C ALA A 85 -9.20 10.97 -9.48
N LYS A 86 -10.53 10.86 -9.44
CA LYS A 86 -11.40 11.45 -10.44
C LYS A 86 -11.48 12.95 -10.14
N VAL A 87 -10.46 13.71 -10.51
CA VAL A 87 -10.60 15.17 -10.61
C VAL A 87 -11.40 15.43 -11.87
N GLU A 88 -12.72 15.20 -11.76
CA GLU A 88 -13.60 15.43 -12.90
C GLU A 88 -13.53 16.91 -13.25
N ARG A 89 -13.44 17.20 -14.55
CA ARG A 89 -13.56 18.55 -15.09
C ARG A 89 -14.74 19.30 -14.47
N GLN A 90 -15.86 18.62 -14.20
CA GLN A 90 -17.04 19.18 -13.53
C GLN A 90 -16.75 19.68 -12.11
N GLN A 91 -15.94 18.99 -11.31
CA GLN A 91 -15.56 19.43 -9.96
C GLN A 91 -14.59 20.61 -9.99
N VAL A 92 -13.68 20.64 -10.97
CA VAL A 92 -12.77 21.77 -11.19
C VAL A 92 -13.55 23.01 -11.64
N GLU A 93 -14.45 22.85 -12.61
CA GLU A 93 -15.33 23.93 -13.09
C GLU A 93 -16.27 24.44 -11.98
N ALA A 94 -16.84 23.54 -11.17
CA ALA A 94 -17.67 23.92 -10.03
C ALA A 94 -16.88 24.72 -8.98
N THR A 95 -15.63 24.35 -8.71
CA THR A 95 -14.75 25.05 -7.77
C THR A 95 -14.35 26.42 -8.31
N LEU A 96 -14.02 26.51 -9.60
CA LEU A 96 -13.66 27.77 -10.24
C LEU A 96 -14.84 28.73 -10.32
N SER A 97 -16.02 28.21 -10.68
CA SER A 97 -17.27 28.98 -10.73
C SER A 97 -17.61 29.60 -9.36
N LYS A 98 -17.46 28.86 -8.26
CA LYS A 98 -17.62 29.38 -6.89
C LYS A 98 -16.69 30.55 -6.56
N HIS A 99 -15.54 30.64 -7.23
CA HIS A 99 -14.54 31.71 -7.04
C HIS A 99 -14.56 32.74 -8.18
N GLY A 100 -15.59 32.73 -9.04
CA GLY A 100 -15.71 33.67 -10.17
C GLY A 100 -14.65 33.49 -11.26
N ARG A 101 -14.08 32.28 -11.38
CA ARG A 101 -13.06 31.91 -12.37
C ARG A 101 -13.61 30.88 -13.36
N SER A 102 -12.99 30.77 -14.52
CA SER A 102 -13.29 29.74 -15.52
C SER A 102 -12.01 29.01 -15.95
N LEU A 103 -12.16 27.77 -16.42
CA LEU A 103 -11.04 27.03 -17.03
C LEU A 103 -10.68 27.66 -18.39
N PRO A 104 -9.38 27.87 -18.67
CA PRO A 104 -8.92 28.17 -20.02
C PRO A 104 -9.25 27.02 -20.97
N LYS A 105 -9.63 27.34 -22.22
CA LYS A 105 -10.02 26.36 -23.24
C LYS A 105 -8.92 25.33 -23.61
N SER A 106 -7.68 25.58 -23.20
CA SER A 106 -6.49 24.79 -23.52
C SER A 106 -6.03 23.85 -22.40
N VAL A 107 -6.73 23.80 -21.26
CA VAL A 107 -6.32 22.94 -20.14
C VAL A 107 -6.91 21.54 -20.33
N GLU A 108 -6.04 20.54 -20.50
CA GLU A 108 -6.40 19.13 -20.38
C GLU A 108 -6.31 18.71 -18.90
N LEU A 109 -7.38 18.09 -18.40
CA LEU A 109 -7.45 17.49 -17.07
C LEU A 109 -7.38 15.96 -17.21
N PRO A 110 -6.83 15.25 -16.20
CA PRO A 110 -6.71 13.79 -16.22
C PRO A 110 -8.05 13.05 -16.30
#